data_AF-A0A4Q1CEF6-F1
#
_entry.id   AF-A0A4Q1CEF6-F1
#
_cell.length_a   1.000
_cell.length_b   1.000
_cell.length_c   1.000
_cell.angle_alpha   90.00
_cell.angle_beta   90.00
_cell.angle_gamma   90.00
#
_symmetry.space_group_name_H-M   'P 1'
#
loop_
_entity.id
_entity.type
_entity.pdbx_description
1 polymer ?
#
loop_
_entity_poly.entity_id
_entity_poly.type
_entity_poly.pdbx_seq_one_letter_code
_entity_poly.pdbx_strand_id
1 'polypeptide(L)'
;MKNNIFLLLDTVIKFAVAAALIIAAMTKQQYSYYNFLRWFVMIPFIYFCYKSFNQKQMGLFIYFGIVAILFNPFQKFWFQKQIWHIIDFLIVGITIVTIFYDWFLFVKAKSDRPKN
;
A
#
# COMPACT_ATOMS: atom_id res chain seq x y z
N MET A 1 -12.15 -17.88 -11.51
CA MET A 1 -10.74 -18.19 -11.18
C MET A 1 -9.82 -16.99 -11.34
N LYS A 2 -9.86 -16.26 -12.48
CA LYS A 2 -9.05 -15.05 -12.74
C LYS A 2 -9.06 -14.00 -11.62
N ASN A 3 -10.23 -13.67 -11.06
CA ASN A 3 -10.34 -12.66 -9.99
C ASN A 3 -9.57 -13.01 -8.70
N ASN A 4 -9.44 -14.30 -8.36
CA ASN A 4 -8.73 -14.71 -7.15
C ASN A 4 -7.23 -14.49 -7.28
N ILE A 5 -6.67 -14.66 -8.49
CA ILE A 5 -5.25 -14.45 -8.76
C ILE A 5 -4.92 -12.96 -8.65
N PHE A 6 -5.73 -12.08 -9.23
CA PHE A 6 -5.52 -10.64 -9.12
C PHE A 6 -5.59 -10.16 -7.66
N LEU A 7 -6.58 -10.61 -6.88
CA LEU A 7 -6.68 -10.30 -5.45
C LEU A 7 -5.45 -10.76 -4.66
N LEU A 8 -4.92 -11.95 -4.98
CA LEU A 8 -3.73 -12.46 -4.32
C LEU A 8 -2.48 -11.64 -4.68
N LEU A 9 -2.34 -11.25 -5.95
CA LEU A 9 -1.26 -10.36 -6.39
C LEU A 9 -1.32 -9.00 -5.69
N ASP A 10 -2.50 -8.39 -5.60
CA ASP A 10 -2.69 -7.12 -4.90
C ASP A 10 -2.28 -7.22 -3.43
N THR A 11 -2.67 -8.31 -2.77
CA THR A 11 -2.32 -8.59 -1.37
C THR A 11 -0.80 -8.74 -1.20
N VAL A 12 -0.15 -9.50 -2.09
CA VAL A 12 1.31 -9.69 -2.07
C VAL A 12 2.03 -8.36 -2.26
N ILE A 13 1.59 -7.51 -3.19
CA ILE A 13 2.16 -6.18 -3.42
C ILE A 13 2.02 -5.31 -2.16
N LYS A 14 0.84 -5.27 -1.53
CA LYS A 14 0.61 -4.50 -0.30
C LYS A 14 1.53 -4.98 0.84
N PHE A 15 1.69 -6.29 1.01
CA PHE A 15 2.62 -6.85 1.99
C PHE A 15 4.07 -6.48 1.70
N ALA A 16 4.51 -6.58 0.44
CA ALA A 16 5.86 -6.22 0.04
C ALA A 16 6.18 -4.74 0.35
N VAL A 17 5.24 -3.83 0.05
CA VAL A 17 5.40 -2.41 0.37
C VAL A 17 5.41 -2.17 1.89
N ALA A 18 4.50 -2.81 2.63
CA ALA A 18 4.47 -2.70 4.09
C ALA A 18 5.77 -3.19 4.73
N ALA A 19 6.33 -4.31 4.26
CA ALA A 19 7.61 -4.83 4.72
C ALA A 19 8.77 -3.86 4.42
N ALA A 20 8.81 -3.28 3.22
CA ALA A 20 9.83 -2.30 2.86
C ALA A 20 9.77 -1.04 3.76
N LEU A 21 8.56 -0.53 4.04
CA LEU A 21 8.37 0.61 4.95
C LEU A 21 8.76 0.29 6.39
N ILE A 22 8.45 -0.92 6.89
CA ILE A 22 8.88 -1.35 8.24
C ILE A 22 10.41 -1.41 8.32
N ILE A 23 11.08 -1.98 7.31
CA ILE A 23 12.55 -2.01 7.26
C ILE A 23 13.08 -0.57 7.29
N ALA A 24 12.51 0.35 6.51
CA ALA A 24 12.89 1.75 6.48
C ALA A 24 12.76 2.45 7.86
N ALA A 25 11.67 2.16 8.58
CA ALA A 25 11.36 2.78 9.87
C ALA A 25 12.14 2.15 11.04
N MET A 26 12.50 0.87 10.98
CA MET A 26 13.20 0.18 12.05
C MET A 26 14.72 0.22 11.94
N THR A 27 15.26 0.52 10.76
CA THR A 27 16.71 0.46 10.50
C THR A 27 17.26 1.81 10.03
N LYS A 28 18.49 2.13 10.43
CA LYS A 28 19.21 3.31 9.92
C LYS A 28 19.78 2.98 8.55
N GLN A 29 19.02 3.25 7.50
CA GLN A 29 19.45 2.98 6.12
C GLN A 29 20.26 4.13 5.52
N GLN A 30 21.05 3.81 4.50
CA GLN A 30 21.74 4.80 3.68
C GLN A 30 20.76 5.61 2.84
N TYR A 31 21.18 6.81 2.42
CA TYR A 31 20.35 7.70 1.62
C TYR A 31 19.80 7.05 0.32
N SER A 32 20.61 6.19 -0.31
CA SER A 32 20.23 5.46 -1.53
C SER A 32 18.99 4.58 -1.34
N TYR A 33 18.87 3.93 -0.18
CA TYR A 33 17.71 3.10 0.15
C TYR A 33 16.41 3.91 0.16
N TYR A 34 16.42 5.12 0.73
CA TYR A 34 15.23 5.98 0.77
C TYR A 34 14.82 6.48 -0.63
N ASN A 35 15.79 6.66 -1.54
CA ASN A 35 15.47 6.99 -2.94
C ASN A 35 14.80 5.80 -3.65
N PHE A 36 15.31 4.59 -3.46
CA PHE A 36 14.70 3.36 -3.99
C PHE A 36 13.30 3.15 -3.40
N LEU A 37 13.17 3.26 -2.07
CA LEU A 37 11.92 3.07 -1.34
C LEU A 37 10.79 3.96 -1.87
N ARG A 38 11.10 5.22 -2.20
CA ARG A 38 10.13 6.15 -2.79
C ARG A 38 9.51 5.61 -4.07
N TRP A 39 10.33 5.15 -5.01
CA TRP A 39 9.84 4.51 -6.24
C TRP A 39 9.07 3.23 -5.94
N PHE A 40 9.60 2.42 -5.04
CA PHE A 40 9.01 1.13 -4.66
C PHE A 40 7.63 1.27 -4.00
N VAL A 41 7.40 2.35 -3.24
CA VAL A 41 6.10 2.66 -2.63
C VAL A 41 5.19 3.37 -3.63
N MET A 42 5.69 4.38 -4.33
CA MET A 42 4.87 5.22 -5.22
C MET A 42 4.23 4.42 -6.36
N ILE A 43 4.97 3.55 -7.05
CA ILE A 43 4.48 2.85 -8.24
C ILE A 43 3.26 1.96 -7.90
N PRO A 44 3.32 1.05 -6.90
CA PRO A 44 2.15 0.29 -6.46
C PRO A 44 0.98 1.16 -6.00
N PHE A 45 1.26 2.25 -5.29
CA PHE A 45 0.22 3.13 -4.77
C PHE A 45 -0.53 3.89 -5.88
N ILE A 46 0.15 4.28 -6.96
CA ILE A 46 -0.52 4.82 -8.17
C ILE A 46 -1.45 3.76 -8.77
N TYR A 47 -0.98 2.51 -8.89
CA TYR A 47 -1.82 1.42 -9.38
C TYR A 47 -3.07 1.20 -8.50
N PHE A 48 -2.92 1.18 -7.17
CA PHE A 48 -4.06 1.05 -6.25
C PHE A 48 -4.99 2.26 -6.25
N CYS A 49 -4.45 3.47 -6.45
CA CYS A 49 -5.22 4.68 -6.64
C CYS A 49 -6.13 4.56 -7.88
N TYR A 50 -5.57 4.19 -9.03
CA TYR A 50 -6.36 3.97 -10.24
C TYR A 50 -7.41 2.85 -10.07
N LYS A 51 -7.03 1.76 -9.42
CA LYS A 51 -7.94 0.63 -9.16
C LYS A 51 -9.11 1.04 -8.25
N SER A 52 -8.85 1.78 -7.18
CA SER A 52 -9.89 2.24 -6.24
C SER A 52 -10.82 3.29 -6.86
N PHE A 53 -10.31 4.12 -7.77
CA PHE A 53 -11.15 4.99 -8.60
C PHE A 53 -12.15 4.19 -9.43
N ASN A 54 -11.70 3.15 -10.14
CA ASN A 54 -12.57 2.28 -10.94
C ASN A 54 -13.59 1.53 -10.10
N GLN A 55 -13.27 1.21 -8.84
CA GLN A 55 -14.18 0.56 -7.90
C GLN A 55 -15.10 1.54 -7.16
N LYS A 56 -15.04 2.84 -7.47
CA LYS A 56 -15.82 3.91 -6.82
C LYS A 56 -15.58 3.99 -5.29
N GLN A 57 -14.42 3.53 -4.83
CA GLN A 57 -14.03 3.56 -3.42
C GLN A 57 -13.28 4.85 -3.11
N MET A 58 -14.01 5.97 -3.01
CA MET A 58 -13.41 7.31 -2.88
C MET A 58 -12.44 7.44 -1.69
N GLY A 59 -12.74 6.83 -0.54
CA GLY A 59 -11.84 6.87 0.62
C GLY A 59 -10.48 6.22 0.34
N LEU A 60 -10.47 5.07 -0.34
CA LEU A 60 -9.23 4.38 -0.71
C LEU A 60 -8.50 5.09 -1.85
N PHE A 61 -9.22 5.68 -2.79
CA PHE A 61 -8.64 6.53 -3.84
C PHE A 61 -7.85 7.70 -3.25
N ILE A 62 -8.45 8.43 -2.31
CA ILE A 62 -7.80 9.56 -1.65
C ILE A 62 -6.57 9.08 -0.86
N TYR A 63 -6.71 8.00 -0.09
CA TYR A 63 -5.60 7.43 0.67
C TYR A 63 -4.42 7.04 -0.23
N PHE A 64 -4.65 6.23 -1.26
CA PHE A 64 -3.59 5.78 -2.15
C PHE A 64 -2.97 6.92 -2.95
N GLY A 65 -3.77 7.92 -3.36
CA GLY A 65 -3.29 9.12 -4.02
C GLY A 65 -2.39 9.98 -3.13
N ILE A 66 -2.79 10.24 -1.88
CA ILE A 66 -1.98 11.00 -0.92
C ILE A 66 -0.64 10.32 -0.68
N VAL A 67 -0.63 9.01 -0.46
CA VAL A 67 0.61 8.27 -0.21
C VAL A 67 1.51 8.26 -1.46
N ALA A 68 0.95 8.10 -2.66
CA ALA A 68 1.73 8.20 -3.90
C ALA A 68 2.40 9.58 -4.04
N ILE A 69 1.70 10.66 -3.73
CA ILE A 69 2.25 12.02 -3.75
C ILE A 69 3.32 12.19 -2.67
N LEU A 70 3.09 11.67 -1.47
CA LEU A 70 4.02 11.79 -0.34
C LEU A 70 5.35 11.06 -0.60
N PHE A 71 5.30 9.89 -1.25
CA PHE A 71 6.48 9.09 -1.61
C PHE A 71 7.03 9.41 -3.00
N ASN A 72 6.64 10.55 -3.59
CA ASN A 72 7.12 10.96 -4.89
C ASN A 72 8.66 11.15 -4.89
N PRO A 73 9.40 10.56 -5.85
CA PRO A 73 10.85 10.70 -5.97
C PRO A 73 11.31 12.07 -6.48
N PHE A 74 10.44 12.82 -7.16
CA PHE A 74 10.78 14.10 -7.79
C PHE A 74 10.87 15.24 -6.78
N GLN A 75 9.99 15.26 -5.77
CA GLN A 75 9.93 16.31 -4.74
C GLN A 75 10.34 15.74 -3.37
N LYS A 76 11.43 16.24 -2.79
CA LYS A 76 11.84 15.85 -1.44
C LYS A 76 11.15 16.74 -0.41
N PHE A 77 10.26 16.17 0.40
CA PHE A 77 9.81 16.81 1.62
C PHE A 77 10.94 16.80 2.67
N TRP A 78 11.28 17.97 3.19
CA TRP A 78 12.35 18.18 4.17
C TRP A 78 11.90 17.87 5.60
N PHE A 79 11.28 16.70 5.82
CA PHE A 79 10.95 16.27 7.18
C PHE A 79 12.15 15.65 7.89
N GLN A 80 12.20 15.84 9.20
CA GLN A 80 13.16 15.14 10.06
C GLN A 80 12.89 13.62 10.03
N LYS A 81 13.93 12.81 10.25
CA LYS A 81 13.81 11.33 10.22
C LYS A 81 12.71 10.81 11.13
N GLN A 82 12.55 11.37 12.33
CA GLN A 82 11.51 10.96 13.28
C GLN A 82 10.09 11.10 12.70
N ILE A 83 9.82 12.20 11.98
CA ILE A 83 8.53 12.45 11.33
C ILE A 83 8.29 11.43 10.22
N TRP A 84 9.32 11.12 9.43
CA TRP A 84 9.23 10.07 8.40
C TRP A 84 8.94 8.70 8.98
N HIS A 85 9.55 8.33 10.11
CA HIS A 85 9.25 7.04 10.75
C HIS A 85 7.78 6.96 11.19
N ILE A 86 7.23 8.04 11.75
CA ILE A 86 5.81 8.10 12.13
C ILE A 86 4.90 7.94 10.89
N ILE A 87 5.23 8.66 9.80
CA ILE A 87 4.52 8.55 8.52
C ILE A 87 4.56 7.11 8.00
N ASP A 88 5.74 6.48 7.97
CA ASP A 88 5.94 5.12 7.49
C ASP A 88 5.09 4.13 8.32
N PHE A 89 5.11 4.24 9.65
CA PHE A 89 4.28 3.41 10.54
C PHE A 89 2.78 3.61 10.32
N LEU A 90 2.32 4.85 10.16
CA LEU A 90 0.91 5.14 9.86
C LEU A 90 0.47 4.50 8.54
N ILE A 91 1.29 4.61 7.50
CA ILE A 91 0.99 4.05 6.18
C ILE A 91 0.97 2.54 6.22
N VAL A 92 1.93 1.92 6.91
CA VAL A 92 1.95 0.47 7.16
C VAL A 92 0.66 0.03 7.84
N GLY A 93 0.27 0.72 8.93
CA GLY A 93 -0.95 0.40 9.67
C GLY A 93 -2.21 0.45 8.81
N ILE A 94 -2.39 1.54 8.06
CA ILE A 94 -3.56 1.68 7.17
C ILE A 94 -3.50 0.65 6.03
N THR A 95 -2.32 0.40 5.44
CA THR A 95 -2.16 -0.60 4.37
C THR A 95 -2.56 -1.99 4.85
N ILE A 96 -2.16 -2.38 6.06
CA ILE A 96 -2.55 -3.64 6.70
C ILE A 96 -4.07 -3.72 6.86
N VAL A 97 -4.73 -2.65 7.30
CA VAL A 97 -6.20 -2.61 7.38
C VAL A 97 -6.83 -2.85 6.00
N THR A 98 -6.27 -2.30 4.92
CA THR A 98 -6.79 -2.58 3.57
C THR A 98 -6.59 -4.03 3.15
N ILE A 99 -5.52 -4.71 3.62
CA ILE A 99 -5.31 -6.13 3.37
C ILE A 99 -6.38 -6.95 4.08
N PHE A 100 -6.69 -6.64 5.34
CA PHE A 100 -7.76 -7.29 6.08
C PHE A 100 -9.12 -7.09 5.42
N TYR A 101 -9.40 -5.89 4.91
CA TYR A 101 -10.61 -5.60 4.15
C TYR A 101 -10.72 -6.48 2.89
N ASP A 102 -9.66 -6.57 2.09
CA ASP A 102 -9.64 -7.41 0.88
C ASP A 102 -9.83 -8.89 1.22
N TRP A 103 -9.20 -9.36 2.29
CA TRP A 103 -9.36 -10.73 2.78
C TRP A 103 -10.79 -11.02 3.22
N PHE A 104 -11.43 -10.10 3.95
CA PHE A 104 -12.82 -10.24 4.36
C PHE A 104 -13.76 -10.33 3.16
N LEU A 105 -13.57 -9.46 2.15
CA LEU A 105 -14.33 -9.52 0.90
C LEU A 105 -14.13 -10.86 0.17
N PHE A 106 -12.91 -11.38 0.16
CA PHE A 106 -12.60 -12.66 -0.43
C PHE A 106 -13.31 -13.83 0.28
N VAL A 107 -13.29 -13.85 1.62
CA VAL A 107 -13.97 -14.88 2.42
C VAL A 107 -15.48 -14.84 2.17
N LYS A 108 -16.08 -13.65 2.20
CA LYS A 108 -17.51 -13.46 1.92
C LYS A 108 -17.88 -13.97 0.52
N ALA A 109 -17.13 -13.57 -0.50
CA ALA A 109 -17.36 -13.99 -1.88
C ALA A 109 -17.21 -15.51 -2.10
N LYS A 110 -16.44 -16.21 -1.24
CA LYS A 110 -16.33 -17.67 -1.26
C LYS A 110 -17.50 -18.35 -0.55
N SER A 111 -17.98 -17.78 0.56
CA SER A 111 -19.14 -18.26 1.33
C SER A 111 -20.43 -18.20 0.52
N ASP A 112 -20.60 -17.17 -0.31
CA ASP A 112 -21.82 -16.94 -1.09
C ASP A 112 -21.89 -17.80 -2.37
N ARG A 113 -20.86 -18.60 -2.68
CA ARG A 113 -20.95 -19.55 -3.80
C ARG A 113 -21.87 -20.71 -3.42
N PRO A 114 -22.79 -21.12 -4.31
CA PRO A 114 -23.62 -22.30 -4.07
C PRO A 114 -22.70 -23.49 -3.80
N LYS A 115 -22.98 -24.24 -2.73
CA LYS A 115 -22.32 -25.51 -2.45
C LYS A 115 -22.88 -26.54 -3.44
N ASN A 116 -22.20 -26.70 -4.56
CA ASN A 116 -22.33 -27.89 -5.41
C ASN A 116 -21.53 -29.05 -4.82
#